data_AF-A0A0F8V724-F1
#
_entry.id   AF-A0A0F8V724-F1
#
_cell.length_a   1.000
_cell.length_b   1.000
_cell.length_c   1.000
_cell.angle_alpha   90.00
_cell.angle_beta   90.00
_cell.angle_gamma   90.00
#
_symmetry.space_group_name_H-M   'P 1'
#
loop_
_entity.id
_entity.type
_entity.pdbx_description
1 polymer ?
#
loop_
_entity_poly.entity_id
_entity_poly.type
_entity_poly.pdbx_seq_one_letter_code
_entity_poly.pdbx_strand_id
1 'polypeptide(L)'
;MSIRKSINKARSKFYNKVTSYTFMKYSSLLVLIGYILLLIIGVTVAALFDPDGYTIWKNWISDLGSSNHTPTPILYDIACIIAGSMTLPLTFYMENLLAPLPYYDETLLRKQHFSRLRFRLSSFAFLFSIIGNFGYIGVGIFSADRNYQSLSILGEGPHNIMSYLAFGGFTFGAFFMGWLTVLYKTKIPKILGIYGIFGPLITAILNLIYGTPLLEWFLLFSILLWIIPLSLFVLYKPGLIPR
;
A
#
# COMPACT_ATOMS: atom_id res chain seq x y z
N MET A 1 3.96 16.50 -34.80
CA MET A 1 3.75 15.20 -34.11
C MET A 1 2.32 15.18 -33.58
N SER A 2 1.49 14.15 -33.82
CA SER A 2 0.08 14.19 -33.36
C SER A 2 -0.01 14.12 -31.83
N ILE A 3 -0.97 14.81 -31.23
CA ILE A 3 -1.20 14.88 -29.77
C ILE A 3 -1.24 13.46 -29.16
N ARG A 4 -1.89 12.51 -29.83
CA ARG A 4 -1.96 11.10 -29.42
C ARG A 4 -0.57 10.44 -29.34
N LYS A 5 0.33 10.70 -30.29
CA LYS A 5 1.70 10.18 -30.25
C LYS A 5 2.48 10.78 -29.07
N SER A 6 2.29 12.06 -28.78
CA SER A 6 2.92 12.72 -27.62
C SER A 6 2.45 12.13 -26.29
N ILE A 7 1.13 11.95 -26.12
CA ILE A 7 0.54 11.34 -24.91
C ILE A 7 1.04 9.91 -24.72
N ASN A 8 1.04 9.09 -25.78
CA ASN A 8 1.52 7.72 -25.71
C ASN A 8 3.01 7.64 -25.36
N LYS A 9 3.84 8.53 -25.92
CA LYS A 9 5.26 8.63 -25.59
C LYS A 9 5.48 9.01 -24.13
N ALA A 10 4.72 9.98 -23.61
CA ALA A 10 4.79 10.39 -22.21
C ALA A 10 4.36 9.26 -21.26
N ARG A 11 3.23 8.59 -21.56
CA ARG A 11 2.73 7.44 -20.79
C ARG A 11 3.74 6.29 -20.76
N SER A 12 4.32 5.92 -21.91
CA SER A 12 5.33 4.87 -21.98
C SER A 12 6.59 5.23 -21.19
N LYS A 13 7.08 6.48 -21.30
CA LYS A 13 8.23 6.95 -20.52
C LYS A 13 7.97 6.93 -19.02
N PHE A 14 6.78 7.36 -18.59
CA PHE A 14 6.36 7.29 -17.19
C PHE A 14 6.29 5.84 -16.71
N TYR A 15 5.56 4.98 -17.43
CA TYR A 15 5.42 3.56 -17.09
C TYR A 15 6.78 2.88 -16.96
N ASN A 16 7.65 2.99 -17.97
CA ASN A 16 8.98 2.40 -17.96
C ASN A 16 9.87 2.90 -16.82
N LYS A 17 9.71 4.18 -16.41
CA LYS A 17 10.44 4.73 -15.25
C LYS A 17 9.91 4.12 -13.95
N VAL A 18 8.59 4.11 -13.76
CA VAL A 18 7.95 3.66 -12.52
C VAL A 18 8.06 2.14 -12.33
N THR A 19 8.08 1.36 -13.42
CA THR A 19 8.32 -0.09 -13.39
C THR A 19 9.79 -0.48 -13.44
N SER A 20 10.73 0.48 -13.47
CA SER A 20 12.15 0.15 -13.45
C SER A 20 12.54 -0.46 -12.10
N TYR A 21 13.30 -1.56 -12.13
CA TYR A 21 13.75 -2.25 -10.91
C TYR A 21 14.52 -1.29 -9.98
N THR A 22 15.37 -0.42 -10.54
CA THR A 22 16.13 0.57 -9.76
C THR A 22 15.22 1.53 -9.01
N PHE A 23 14.18 2.05 -9.67
CA PHE A 23 13.26 2.99 -9.02
C PHE A 23 12.41 2.29 -7.96
N MET A 24 11.83 1.13 -8.29
CA MET A 24 11.12 0.29 -7.32
C MET A 24 12.02 -0.05 -6.11
N LYS A 25 13.28 -0.43 -6.35
CA LYS A 25 14.23 -0.80 -5.30
C LYS A 25 14.44 0.32 -4.28
N TYR A 26 14.78 1.51 -4.76
CA TYR A 26 15.04 2.64 -3.86
C TYR A 26 13.77 3.09 -3.15
N SER A 27 12.63 3.13 -3.84
CA SER A 27 11.35 3.49 -3.22
C SER A 27 10.95 2.48 -2.14
N SER A 28 11.06 1.17 -2.39
CA SER A 28 10.80 0.14 -1.38
C SER A 28 11.75 0.22 -0.19
N LEU A 29 13.05 0.44 -0.40
CA LEU A 29 14.00 0.62 0.72
C LEU A 29 13.66 1.85 1.57
N LEU A 30 13.27 2.95 0.92
CA LEU A 30 12.88 4.19 1.60
C LEU A 30 11.60 4.01 2.41
N VAL A 31 10.61 3.24 1.91
CA VAL A 31 9.44 2.85 2.73
C VAL A 31 9.89 1.97 3.88
N LEU A 32 10.58 0.86 3.62
CA LEU A 32 10.95 -0.13 4.64
C LEU A 32 11.73 0.48 5.80
N ILE A 33 12.68 1.36 5.52
CA ILE A 33 13.51 1.99 6.54
C ILE A 33 12.83 3.26 7.05
N GLY A 34 12.45 4.17 6.15
CA GLY A 34 11.95 5.49 6.51
C GLY A 34 10.60 5.44 7.22
N TYR A 35 9.62 4.71 6.68
CA TYR A 35 8.29 4.63 7.30
C TYR A 35 8.35 3.93 8.66
N ILE A 36 9.05 2.80 8.77
CA ILE A 36 9.13 2.05 10.03
C ILE A 36 9.84 2.86 11.11
N LEU A 37 10.94 3.54 10.77
CA LEU A 37 11.62 4.42 11.72
C LEU A 37 10.73 5.59 12.14
N LEU A 38 10.05 6.25 11.20
CA LEU A 38 9.14 7.36 11.54
C LEU A 38 7.96 6.90 12.39
N LEU A 39 7.39 5.71 12.14
CA LEU A 39 6.32 5.15 12.96
C LEU A 39 6.81 4.85 14.38
N ILE A 40 7.96 4.19 14.53
CA ILE A 40 8.56 3.89 15.84
C ILE A 40 8.86 5.18 16.60
N ILE A 41 9.46 6.17 15.93
CA ILE A 41 9.76 7.48 16.53
C ILE A 41 8.46 8.17 16.94
N GLY A 42 7.43 8.18 16.07
CA GLY A 42 6.13 8.77 16.36
C GLY A 42 5.47 8.15 17.60
N VAL A 43 5.42 6.81 17.68
CA VAL A 43 4.90 6.08 18.83
C VAL A 43 5.72 6.37 20.10
N THR A 44 7.05 6.41 19.98
CA THR A 44 7.93 6.69 21.13
C THR A 44 7.73 8.10 21.65
N VAL A 45 7.64 9.09 20.74
CA VAL A 45 7.39 10.48 21.09
C VAL A 45 6.01 10.63 21.75
N ALA A 46 4.96 10.03 21.18
CA ALA A 46 3.64 10.05 21.80
C ALA A 46 3.66 9.39 23.19
N ALA A 47 4.26 8.21 23.34
CA ALA A 47 4.33 7.51 24.63
C ALA A 47 5.07 8.29 25.73
N LEU A 48 6.03 9.16 25.37
CA LEU A 48 6.81 9.96 26.33
C LEU A 48 6.19 11.33 26.64
N PHE A 49 5.46 11.92 25.69
CA PHE A 49 5.02 13.31 25.77
C PHE A 49 3.51 13.51 25.76
N ASP A 50 2.71 12.47 25.53
CA ASP A 50 1.25 12.52 25.64
C ASP A 50 0.85 12.74 27.11
N PRO A 51 0.08 13.80 27.43
CA PRO A 51 -0.36 14.09 28.80
C PRO A 51 -1.19 12.97 29.45
N ASP A 52 -1.96 12.22 28.67
CA ASP A 52 -2.87 11.16 29.10
C ASP A 52 -2.24 9.76 29.01
N GLY A 53 -1.04 9.67 28.43
CA GLY A 53 -0.26 8.46 28.29
C GLY A 53 -0.67 7.63 27.08
N TYR A 54 0.01 7.85 25.95
CA TYR A 54 -0.26 7.15 24.70
C TYR A 54 0.06 5.65 24.79
N THR A 55 -0.92 4.80 24.47
CA THR A 55 -0.71 3.35 24.32
C THR A 55 -1.54 2.80 23.17
N ILE A 56 -1.04 1.77 22.47
CA ILE A 56 -1.76 1.11 21.36
C ILE A 56 -3.10 0.47 21.78
N TRP A 57 -3.31 0.28 23.10
CA TRP A 57 -4.54 -0.28 23.65
C TRP A 57 -5.66 0.75 23.75
N LYS A 58 -5.30 2.03 23.91
CA LYS A 58 -6.23 3.13 24.19
C LYS A 58 -6.33 4.13 23.05
N ASN A 59 -5.28 4.24 22.23
CA ASN A 59 -5.14 5.27 21.21
C ASN A 59 -5.08 4.68 19.82
N TRP A 60 -5.77 5.34 18.90
CA TRP A 60 -5.80 5.02 17.48
C TRP A 60 -4.46 5.34 16.85
N ILE A 61 -4.18 4.75 15.68
CA ILE A 61 -2.96 5.08 14.94
C ILE A 61 -3.03 6.55 14.48
N SER A 62 -4.22 7.01 14.09
CA SER A 62 -4.48 8.39 13.68
C SER A 62 -4.17 9.42 14.76
N ASP A 63 -4.21 9.05 16.05
CA ASP A 63 -3.85 9.93 17.16
C ASP A 63 -2.37 10.37 17.08
N LEU A 64 -1.50 9.60 16.39
CA LEU A 64 -0.13 10.04 16.08
C LEU A 64 -0.08 11.25 15.14
N GLY A 65 -1.18 11.57 14.46
CA GLY A 65 -1.35 12.77 13.65
C GLY A 65 -2.06 13.91 14.40
N SER A 66 -2.31 13.76 15.71
CA SER A 66 -2.98 14.79 16.50
C SER A 66 -2.05 15.50 17.48
N SER A 67 -2.12 16.83 17.51
CA SER A 67 -1.44 17.68 18.48
C SER A 67 -1.90 17.45 19.93
N ASN A 68 -3.04 16.77 20.13
CA ASN A 68 -3.49 16.37 21.47
C ASN A 68 -2.63 15.24 22.06
N HIS A 69 -2.03 14.40 21.21
CA HIS A 69 -1.35 13.17 21.61
C HIS A 69 0.15 13.18 21.30
N THR A 70 0.60 14.04 20.39
CA THR A 70 2.02 14.18 20.06
C THR A 70 2.43 15.63 19.87
N PRO A 71 3.59 16.06 20.37
CA PRO A 71 4.13 17.39 20.11
C PRO A 71 4.52 17.60 18.63
N THR A 72 4.66 16.53 17.85
CA THR A 72 5.09 16.59 16.45
C THR A 72 4.22 15.73 15.53
N PRO A 73 2.92 16.04 15.38
CA PRO A 73 1.97 15.24 14.58
C PRO A 73 2.38 15.14 13.10
N ILE A 74 3.09 16.16 12.61
CA ILE A 74 3.58 16.23 11.24
C ILE A 74 4.54 15.07 10.87
N LEU A 75 5.20 14.44 11.86
CA LEU A 75 6.06 13.28 11.59
C LEU A 75 5.26 12.10 11.05
N TYR A 76 4.11 11.81 11.65
CA TYR A 76 3.22 10.75 11.20
C TYR A 76 2.62 11.08 9.83
N ASP A 77 2.19 12.33 9.65
CA ASP A 77 1.63 12.80 8.37
C ASP A 77 2.61 12.63 7.20
N ILE A 78 3.86 13.05 7.40
CA ILE A 78 4.93 12.89 6.41
C ILE A 78 5.22 11.41 6.18
N ALA A 79 5.21 10.58 7.23
CA ALA A 79 5.41 9.15 7.11
C ALA A 79 4.35 8.51 6.20
N CYS A 80 3.07 8.87 6.38
CA CYS A 80 1.95 8.41 5.55
C CYS A 80 2.10 8.84 4.08
N ILE A 81 2.44 10.11 3.84
CA ILE A 81 2.64 10.65 2.48
C ILE A 81 3.80 9.96 1.78
N ILE A 82 4.94 9.81 2.46
CA ILE A 82 6.13 9.14 1.92
C ILE A 82 5.80 7.67 1.64
N ALA A 83 5.20 6.97 2.59
CA ALA A 83 4.89 5.55 2.46
C ALA A 83 3.93 5.29 1.30
N GLY A 84 2.83 6.04 1.20
CA GLY A 84 1.87 5.89 0.10
C GLY A 84 2.47 6.27 -1.25
N SER A 85 3.28 7.34 -1.32
CA SER A 85 3.92 7.75 -2.58
C SER A 85 4.97 6.76 -3.06
N MET A 86 5.76 6.22 -2.13
CA MET A 86 6.92 5.36 -2.44
C MET A 86 6.56 3.88 -2.53
N THR A 87 5.34 3.51 -2.16
CA THR A 87 4.78 2.17 -2.43
C THR A 87 4.13 2.08 -3.82
N LEU A 88 3.80 3.20 -4.49
CA LEU A 88 3.29 3.21 -5.86
C LEU A 88 4.22 2.48 -6.87
N PRO A 89 5.55 2.71 -6.91
CA PRO A 89 6.43 2.00 -7.82
C PRO A 89 6.39 0.48 -7.65
N LEU A 90 6.27 -0.01 -6.41
CA LEU A 90 6.09 -1.43 -6.14
C LEU A 90 4.79 -1.94 -6.76
N THR A 91 3.68 -1.22 -6.61
CA THR A 91 2.39 -1.56 -7.21
C THR A 91 2.47 -1.74 -8.73
N PHE A 92 3.06 -0.78 -9.44
CA PHE A 92 3.25 -0.86 -10.89
C PHE A 92 4.21 -1.98 -11.28
N TYR A 93 5.30 -2.15 -10.53
CA TYR A 93 6.28 -3.21 -10.77
C TYR A 93 5.65 -4.60 -10.64
N MET A 94 4.82 -4.79 -9.61
CA MET A 94 4.14 -6.05 -9.33
C MET A 94 3.12 -6.42 -10.41
N GLU A 95 2.36 -5.45 -10.91
CA GLU A 95 1.46 -5.66 -12.06
C GLU A 95 2.25 -6.14 -13.28
N ASN A 96 3.34 -5.44 -13.63
CA ASN A 96 4.19 -5.80 -14.76
C ASN A 96 4.84 -7.18 -14.60
N LEU A 97 5.24 -7.53 -13.37
CA LEU A 97 5.89 -8.80 -13.07
C LEU A 97 4.93 -9.99 -13.19
N LEU A 98 3.68 -9.83 -12.76
CA LEU A 98 2.75 -10.95 -12.59
C LEU A 98 1.73 -11.09 -13.72
N ALA A 99 1.42 -10.02 -14.44
CA ALA A 99 0.60 -10.07 -15.63
C ALA A 99 1.08 -9.01 -16.63
N PRO A 100 2.27 -9.19 -17.24
CA PRO A 100 2.78 -8.24 -18.21
C PRO A 100 1.75 -8.05 -19.33
N LEU A 101 1.53 -6.79 -19.69
CA LEU A 101 0.61 -6.47 -20.78
C LEU A 101 1.09 -7.15 -22.06
N PRO A 102 0.19 -7.72 -22.86
CA PRO A 102 0.54 -8.50 -24.04
C PRO A 102 1.29 -7.72 -25.13
N TYR A 103 1.42 -6.40 -25.01
CA TYR A 103 1.91 -5.55 -26.08
C TYR A 103 3.43 -5.58 -26.30
N TYR A 104 4.22 -6.23 -25.43
CA TYR A 104 5.67 -6.08 -25.44
C TYR A 104 6.43 -7.08 -26.35
N ASP A 105 5.86 -8.25 -26.67
CA ASP A 105 6.53 -9.21 -27.54
C ASP A 105 5.56 -10.27 -28.11
N GLU A 106 5.22 -10.16 -29.41
CA GLU A 106 4.37 -11.12 -30.13
C GLU A 106 4.93 -12.55 -30.11
N THR A 107 6.25 -12.72 -29.96
CA THR A 107 6.88 -14.05 -29.94
C THR A 107 6.77 -14.75 -28.59
N LEU A 108 6.73 -14.00 -27.48
CA LEU A 108 6.47 -14.52 -26.12
C LEU A 108 4.97 -14.80 -25.91
N LEU A 109 4.09 -14.01 -26.52
CA LEU A 109 2.64 -14.18 -26.44
C LEU A 109 2.15 -15.52 -26.97
N ARG A 110 2.77 -16.03 -28.04
CA ARG A 110 2.44 -17.37 -28.58
C ARG A 110 2.77 -18.51 -27.63
N LYS A 111 3.64 -18.28 -26.63
CA LYS A 111 4.13 -19.33 -25.71
C LYS A 111 3.51 -19.27 -24.31
N GLN A 112 2.97 -18.13 -23.88
CA GLN A 112 2.34 -18.00 -22.55
C GLN A 112 0.91 -17.46 -22.66
N HIS A 113 -0.05 -18.37 -22.72
CA HIS A 113 -1.47 -18.02 -22.62
C HIS A 113 -1.85 -17.69 -21.17
N PHE A 114 -1.93 -16.41 -20.82
CA PHE A 114 -2.46 -15.99 -19.52
C PHE A 114 -3.99 -16.14 -19.49
N SER A 115 -4.53 -16.75 -18.43
CA SER A 115 -5.98 -16.88 -18.28
C SER A 115 -6.64 -15.50 -18.04
N ARG A 116 -7.90 -15.34 -18.45
CA ARG A 116 -8.68 -14.12 -18.17
C ARG A 116 -8.76 -13.80 -16.68
N LEU A 117 -8.85 -14.84 -15.84
CA LEU A 117 -8.87 -14.69 -14.39
C LEU A 117 -7.54 -14.13 -13.86
N ARG A 118 -6.39 -14.55 -14.39
CA ARG A 118 -5.07 -14.02 -14.00
C ARG A 118 -5.01 -12.51 -14.22
N PHE A 119 -5.45 -12.03 -15.39
CA PHE A 119 -5.49 -10.60 -15.69
C PHE A 119 -6.43 -9.85 -14.75
N ARG A 120 -7.64 -10.37 -14.52
CA ARG A 120 -8.60 -9.73 -13.59
C ARG A 120 -8.05 -9.62 -12.18
N LEU A 121 -7.45 -10.68 -11.65
CA LEU A 121 -6.83 -10.66 -10.32
C LEU A 121 -5.69 -9.65 -10.26
N SER A 122 -4.83 -9.60 -11.29
CA SER A 122 -3.74 -8.62 -11.36
C SER A 122 -4.27 -7.18 -11.44
N SER A 123 -5.28 -6.92 -12.27
CA SER A 123 -5.89 -5.59 -12.40
C SER A 123 -6.60 -5.14 -11.14
N PHE A 124 -7.30 -6.04 -10.43
CA PHE A 124 -7.89 -5.70 -9.14
C PHE A 124 -6.83 -5.46 -8.07
N ALA A 125 -5.81 -6.31 -7.99
CA ALA A 125 -4.71 -6.08 -7.06
C ALA A 125 -4.03 -4.73 -7.30
N PHE A 126 -3.78 -4.38 -8.57
CA PHE A 126 -3.25 -3.08 -8.97
C PHE A 126 -4.20 -1.95 -8.55
N LEU A 127 -5.48 -2.01 -8.94
CA LEU A 127 -6.48 -0.98 -8.63
C LEU A 127 -6.59 -0.72 -7.13
N PHE A 128 -6.79 -1.76 -6.33
CA PHE A 128 -6.94 -1.62 -4.88
C PHE A 128 -5.66 -1.16 -4.21
N SER A 129 -4.49 -1.60 -4.68
CA SER A 129 -3.21 -1.07 -4.20
C SER A 129 -3.08 0.42 -4.53
N ILE A 130 -3.47 0.88 -5.72
CA ILE A 130 -3.50 2.31 -6.06
C ILE A 130 -4.43 3.09 -5.12
N ILE A 131 -5.65 2.57 -4.87
CA ILE A 131 -6.59 3.16 -3.91
C ILE A 131 -5.95 3.25 -2.52
N GLY A 132 -5.31 2.18 -2.06
CA GLY A 132 -4.61 2.13 -0.76
C GLY A 132 -3.50 3.18 -0.66
N ASN A 133 -2.67 3.30 -1.71
CA ASN A 133 -1.60 4.29 -1.77
C ASN A 133 -2.14 5.72 -1.70
N PHE A 134 -3.17 6.05 -2.49
CA PHE A 134 -3.77 7.39 -2.47
C PHE A 134 -4.53 7.66 -1.17
N GLY A 135 -5.22 6.67 -0.61
CA GLY A 135 -5.81 6.76 0.72
C GLY A 135 -4.76 7.09 1.76
N TYR A 136 -3.60 6.42 1.73
CA TYR A 136 -2.55 6.65 2.72
C TYR A 136 -1.86 8.01 2.57
N ILE A 137 -1.66 8.49 1.34
CA ILE A 137 -1.25 9.88 1.11
C ILE A 137 -2.31 10.84 1.66
N GLY A 138 -3.58 10.55 1.41
CA GLY A 138 -4.73 11.30 1.91
C GLY A 138 -4.77 11.38 3.43
N VAL A 139 -4.47 10.29 4.16
CA VAL A 139 -4.38 10.27 5.63
C VAL A 139 -3.37 11.28 6.15
N GLY A 140 -2.20 11.41 5.49
CA GLY A 140 -1.21 12.40 5.89
C GLY A 140 -1.59 13.84 5.51
N ILE A 141 -2.31 14.04 4.40
CA ILE A 141 -2.80 15.37 4.00
C ILE A 141 -3.92 15.83 4.95
N PHE A 142 -4.96 15.01 5.08
CA PHE A 142 -6.09 15.19 5.96
C PHE A 142 -5.80 14.47 7.27
N SER A 143 -4.82 14.94 8.04
CA SER A 143 -4.49 14.37 9.35
C SER A 143 -5.67 14.44 10.33
N ALA A 144 -5.54 13.81 11.50
CA ALA A 144 -6.57 13.81 12.53
C ALA A 144 -7.01 15.23 12.90
N ASP A 145 -6.07 16.16 13.06
CA ASP A 145 -6.34 17.57 13.33
C ASP A 145 -6.92 18.33 12.13
N ARG A 146 -6.81 17.77 10.92
CA ARG A 146 -7.29 18.34 9.65
C ARG A 146 -8.48 17.57 9.08
N ASN A 147 -9.27 16.95 9.96
CA ASN A 147 -10.48 16.24 9.60
C ASN A 147 -11.68 17.20 9.49
N TYR A 148 -11.69 18.05 8.46
CA TYR A 148 -12.68 19.11 8.31
C TYR A 148 -14.10 18.56 8.07
N GLN A 149 -15.00 18.74 9.05
CA GLN A 149 -16.40 18.30 8.95
C GLN A 149 -17.16 18.94 7.79
N SER A 150 -16.79 20.15 7.36
CA SER A 150 -17.37 20.83 6.20
C SER A 150 -17.14 20.12 4.88
N LEU A 151 -16.16 19.21 4.82
CA LEU A 151 -15.87 18.36 3.66
C LEU A 151 -16.38 16.93 3.86
N SER A 152 -17.25 16.70 4.85
CA SER A 152 -17.76 15.36 5.12
C SER A 152 -18.59 14.82 3.96
N ILE A 153 -18.39 13.54 3.67
CA ILE A 153 -19.15 12.79 2.66
C ILE A 153 -19.70 11.56 3.38
N LEU A 154 -21.01 11.31 3.24
CA LEU A 154 -21.69 10.22 3.94
C LEU A 154 -21.56 10.29 5.48
N GLY A 155 -21.41 11.50 6.03
CA GLY A 155 -21.25 11.72 7.47
C GLY A 155 -19.82 11.54 7.99
N GLU A 156 -18.88 11.15 7.13
CA GLU A 156 -17.48 10.93 7.49
C GLU A 156 -16.62 12.08 7.01
N GLY A 157 -15.75 12.58 7.89
CA GLY A 157 -14.75 13.58 7.53
C GLY A 157 -13.68 13.01 6.56
N PRO A 158 -12.93 13.88 5.87
CA PRO A 158 -11.97 13.44 4.86
C PRO A 158 -10.87 12.52 5.41
N HIS A 159 -10.43 12.68 6.67
CA HIS A 159 -9.46 11.78 7.28
C HIS A 159 -9.97 10.34 7.32
N ASN A 160 -11.20 10.16 7.80
CA ASN A 160 -11.82 8.84 7.97
C ASN A 160 -12.01 8.15 6.62
N ILE A 161 -12.50 8.89 5.62
CA ILE A 161 -12.65 8.37 4.26
C ILE A 161 -11.30 7.90 3.72
N MET A 162 -10.25 8.72 3.86
CA MET A 162 -8.91 8.37 3.39
C MET A 162 -8.32 7.17 4.15
N SER A 163 -8.60 7.05 5.45
CA SER A 163 -8.22 5.89 6.25
C SER A 163 -8.92 4.61 5.77
N TYR A 164 -10.23 4.66 5.51
CA TYR A 164 -10.96 3.53 4.92
C TYR A 164 -10.43 3.14 3.54
N LEU A 165 -10.09 4.13 2.70
CA LEU A 165 -9.46 3.87 1.40
C LEU A 165 -8.06 3.26 1.55
N ALA A 166 -7.26 3.71 2.52
CA ALA A 166 -5.94 3.18 2.80
C ALA A 166 -6.01 1.72 3.26
N PHE A 167 -6.72 1.45 4.36
CA PHE A 167 -6.85 0.11 4.92
C PHE A 167 -7.59 -0.84 3.99
N GLY A 168 -8.72 -0.42 3.43
CA GLY A 168 -9.49 -1.23 2.48
C GLY A 168 -8.70 -1.50 1.20
N GLY A 169 -8.06 -0.47 0.64
CA GLY A 169 -7.23 -0.58 -0.55
C GLY A 169 -6.07 -1.55 -0.39
N PHE A 170 -5.28 -1.43 0.70
CA PHE A 170 -4.19 -2.36 0.95
C PHE A 170 -4.67 -3.77 1.29
N THR A 171 -5.76 -3.92 2.04
CA THR A 171 -6.36 -5.23 2.37
C THR A 171 -6.81 -5.96 1.10
N PHE A 172 -7.60 -5.30 0.24
CA PHE A 172 -8.05 -5.91 -1.01
C PHE A 172 -6.91 -6.06 -2.02
N GLY A 173 -5.94 -5.15 -2.05
CA GLY A 173 -4.70 -5.30 -2.81
C GLY A 173 -3.97 -6.59 -2.44
N ALA A 174 -3.79 -6.84 -1.15
CA ALA A 174 -3.21 -8.07 -0.62
C ALA A 174 -4.03 -9.31 -0.97
N PHE A 175 -5.35 -9.22 -0.85
CA PHE A 175 -6.27 -10.32 -1.14
C PHE A 175 -6.18 -10.78 -2.60
N PHE A 176 -6.30 -9.87 -3.56
CA PHE A 176 -6.25 -10.22 -4.98
C PHE A 176 -4.86 -10.66 -5.41
N MET A 177 -3.81 -10.02 -4.89
CA MET A 177 -2.42 -10.41 -5.12
C MET A 177 -2.10 -11.78 -4.52
N GLY A 178 -2.70 -12.09 -3.37
CA GLY A 178 -2.59 -13.36 -2.69
C GLY A 178 -3.20 -14.48 -3.52
N TRP A 179 -4.43 -14.30 -4.03
CA TRP A 179 -5.06 -15.24 -4.96
C TRP A 179 -4.24 -15.43 -6.23
N LEU A 180 -3.74 -14.35 -6.83
CA LEU A 180 -2.86 -14.41 -8.01
C LEU A 180 -1.60 -15.24 -7.72
N THR A 181 -0.99 -15.03 -6.56
CA THR A 181 0.20 -15.75 -6.11
C THR A 181 -0.09 -17.22 -5.84
N VAL A 182 -1.23 -17.56 -5.22
CA VAL A 182 -1.60 -18.94 -4.87
C VAL A 182 -2.02 -19.75 -6.10
N LEU A 183 -2.84 -19.18 -6.98
CA LEU A 183 -3.42 -19.92 -8.11
C LEU A 183 -2.44 -20.13 -9.28
N TYR A 184 -1.50 -19.20 -9.49
CA TYR A 184 -0.62 -19.25 -10.66
C TYR A 184 0.83 -19.56 -10.29
N LYS A 185 1.60 -20.08 -11.25
CA LYS A 185 3.05 -20.25 -11.09
C LYS A 185 3.73 -18.88 -11.11
N THR A 186 3.89 -18.29 -9.93
CA THR A 186 4.69 -17.08 -9.70
C THR A 186 5.99 -17.48 -9.02
N LYS A 187 6.97 -16.58 -9.04
CA LYS A 187 8.22 -16.78 -8.29
C LYS A 187 8.08 -16.40 -6.81
N ILE A 188 6.94 -15.84 -6.40
CA ILE A 188 6.63 -15.41 -5.03
C ILE A 188 6.21 -16.63 -4.19
N PRO A 189 6.65 -16.74 -2.93
CA PRO A 189 6.30 -17.89 -2.08
C PRO A 189 4.80 -17.96 -1.85
N LYS A 190 4.24 -19.17 -1.96
CA LYS A 190 2.80 -19.40 -1.75
C LYS A 190 2.34 -19.00 -0.36
N ILE A 191 3.20 -19.12 0.65
CA ILE A 191 2.89 -18.71 2.03
C ILE A 191 2.59 -17.21 2.14
N LEU A 192 3.32 -16.34 1.41
CA LEU A 192 3.03 -14.91 1.35
C LEU A 192 1.71 -14.64 0.63
N GLY A 193 1.38 -15.46 -0.38
CA GLY A 193 0.09 -15.39 -1.05
C GLY A 193 -1.07 -15.78 -0.13
N ILE A 194 -0.95 -16.89 0.60
CA ILE A 194 -1.95 -17.35 1.58
C ILE A 194 -2.14 -16.30 2.68
N TYR A 195 -1.04 -15.76 3.23
CA TYR A 195 -1.12 -14.71 4.23
C TYR A 195 -1.77 -13.43 3.68
N GLY A 196 -1.49 -13.04 2.43
CA GLY A 196 -2.15 -11.91 1.78
C GLY A 196 -3.66 -12.09 1.60
N ILE A 197 -4.15 -13.33 1.45
CA ILE A 197 -5.59 -13.62 1.37
C ILE A 197 -6.25 -13.47 2.75
N PHE A 198 -5.67 -14.07 3.78
CA PHE A 198 -6.34 -14.23 5.08
C PHE A 198 -5.94 -13.20 6.13
N GLY A 199 -4.66 -12.84 6.24
CA GLY A 199 -4.12 -12.01 7.32
C GLY A 199 -4.82 -10.64 7.41
N PRO A 200 -4.62 -9.73 6.44
CA PRO A 200 -5.28 -8.43 6.43
C PRO A 200 -6.81 -8.53 6.45
N LEU A 201 -7.38 -9.47 5.69
CA LEU A 201 -8.84 -9.59 5.57
C LEU A 201 -9.51 -9.98 6.91
N ILE A 202 -8.96 -10.96 7.64
CA ILE A 202 -9.48 -11.36 8.95
C ILE A 202 -9.39 -10.18 9.92
N THR A 203 -8.24 -9.50 9.98
CA THR A 203 -8.10 -8.33 10.87
C THR A 203 -9.03 -7.19 10.48
N ALA A 204 -9.27 -6.97 9.19
CA ALA A 204 -10.19 -5.94 8.72
C ALA A 204 -11.64 -6.26 9.11
N ILE A 205 -12.07 -7.51 8.97
CA ILE A 205 -13.40 -7.97 9.40
C ILE A 205 -13.56 -7.78 10.92
N LEU A 206 -12.58 -8.21 11.72
CA LEU A 206 -12.61 -8.02 13.17
C LEU A 206 -12.66 -6.53 13.54
N ASN A 207 -11.87 -5.69 12.88
CA ASN A 207 -11.88 -4.25 13.11
C ASN A 207 -13.23 -3.62 12.75
N LEU A 208 -13.89 -4.06 11.67
CA LEU A 208 -15.23 -3.58 11.29
C LEU A 208 -16.33 -4.01 12.27
N ILE A 209 -16.19 -5.16 12.92
CA ILE A 209 -17.17 -5.67 13.89
C ILE A 209 -17.02 -4.98 15.24
N TYR A 210 -15.78 -4.84 15.73
CA TYR A 210 -15.52 -4.42 17.11
C TYR A 210 -15.01 -2.98 17.25
N GLY A 211 -14.37 -2.43 16.21
CA GLY A 211 -13.94 -1.03 16.16
C GLY A 211 -13.16 -0.56 17.38
N THR A 212 -12.03 -1.21 17.69
CA THR A 212 -11.18 -0.82 18.83
C THR A 212 -9.81 -0.32 18.36
N PRO A 213 -9.14 0.57 19.13
CA PRO A 213 -7.81 1.07 18.78
C PRO A 213 -6.81 -0.06 18.52
N LEU A 214 -6.81 -1.09 19.37
CA LEU A 214 -5.93 -2.24 19.21
C LEU A 214 -6.15 -3.00 17.89
N LEU A 215 -7.40 -3.12 17.44
CA LEU A 215 -7.71 -3.81 16.19
C LEU A 215 -7.29 -3.00 14.96
N GLU A 216 -7.32 -1.66 15.03
CA GLU A 216 -6.75 -0.81 14.00
C GLU A 216 -5.22 -1.04 13.90
N TRP A 217 -4.52 -1.07 15.05
CA TRP A 217 -3.11 -1.43 15.13
C TRP A 217 -2.80 -2.81 14.55
N PHE A 218 -3.61 -3.81 14.87
CA PHE A 218 -3.47 -5.16 14.31
C PHE A 218 -3.74 -5.20 12.81
N LEU A 219 -4.65 -4.38 12.30
CA LEU A 219 -4.88 -4.24 10.86
C LEU A 219 -3.67 -3.60 10.17
N LEU A 220 -3.06 -2.56 10.75
CA LEU A 220 -1.81 -2.02 10.23
C LEU A 220 -0.71 -3.08 10.23
N PHE A 221 -0.49 -3.77 11.35
CA PHE A 221 0.55 -4.79 11.46
C PHE A 221 0.32 -5.97 10.50
N SER A 222 -0.92 -6.39 10.28
CA SER A 222 -1.21 -7.48 9.33
C SER A 222 -0.90 -7.07 7.89
N ILE A 223 -1.17 -5.82 7.51
CA ILE A 223 -0.77 -5.27 6.20
C ILE A 223 0.75 -5.20 6.10
N LEU A 224 1.43 -4.70 7.14
CA LEU A 224 2.90 -4.61 7.16
C LEU A 224 3.57 -5.99 7.08
N LEU A 225 3.08 -6.98 7.83
CA LEU A 225 3.54 -8.36 7.80
C LEU A 225 3.34 -9.03 6.43
N TRP A 226 2.49 -8.48 5.56
CA TRP A 226 2.37 -8.92 4.18
C TRP A 226 3.29 -8.13 3.24
N ILE A 227 3.19 -6.80 3.23
CA ILE A 227 3.88 -5.96 2.24
C ILE A 227 5.39 -5.89 2.46
N ILE A 228 5.87 -5.95 3.71
CA ILE A 228 7.30 -5.91 4.02
C ILE A 228 7.99 -7.17 3.50
N PRO A 229 7.58 -8.40 3.87
CA PRO A 229 8.18 -9.61 3.30
C PRO A 229 8.05 -9.69 1.79
N LEU A 230 6.93 -9.24 1.22
CA LEU A 230 6.75 -9.19 -0.22
C LEU A 230 7.80 -8.27 -0.88
N SER A 231 7.96 -7.06 -0.35
CA SER A 231 8.93 -6.08 -0.84
C SER A 231 10.36 -6.62 -0.75
N LEU A 232 10.75 -7.15 0.41
CA LEU A 232 12.07 -7.77 0.61
C LEU A 232 12.30 -8.91 -0.38
N PHE A 233 11.29 -9.77 -0.59
CA PHE A 233 11.41 -10.88 -1.53
C PHE A 233 11.63 -10.41 -2.97
N VAL A 234 10.92 -9.36 -3.40
CA VAL A 234 11.07 -8.75 -4.72
C VAL A 234 12.45 -8.10 -4.87
N LEU A 235 12.94 -7.43 -3.82
CA LEU A 235 14.26 -6.80 -3.79
C LEU A 235 15.40 -7.80 -3.94
N TYR A 236 15.36 -8.92 -3.20
CA TYR A 236 16.48 -9.87 -3.11
C TYR A 236 16.51 -10.94 -4.20
N LYS A 237 15.50 -11.01 -5.08
CA LYS A 237 15.49 -11.97 -6.20
C LYS A 237 15.75 -11.29 -7.54
N PRO A 238 16.99 -11.30 -8.06
CA PRO A 238 17.32 -10.74 -9.38
C PRO A 238 16.57 -11.44 -10.53
N GLY A 239 16.10 -12.68 -10.33
CA GLY A 239 15.23 -13.36 -11.28
C GLY A 239 13.82 -12.74 -11.43
N LEU A 240 13.45 -11.77 -10.60
CA LEU A 240 12.18 -11.05 -10.67
C LEU A 240 12.28 -9.74 -11.45
N ILE A 241 13.41 -9.44 -12.09
CA ILE A 241 13.52 -8.30 -13.00
C ILE A 241 12.65 -8.62 -14.23
N PRO A 242 11.55 -7.87 -14.50
CA PRO A 242 10.82 -8.04 -15.74
C PRO A 242 11.80 -7.77 -16.90
N ARG A 243 11.94 -8.78 -17.78
CA ARG A 243 12.73 -8.68 -19.01
C ARG A 243 11.93 -7.97 -20.09
#